data_AF-A0A1Y0E708-F1
#
_entry.id   AF-A0A1Y0E708-F1
#
_cell.length_a   1.000
_cell.length_b   1.000
_cell.length_c   1.000
_cell.angle_alpha   90.00
_cell.angle_beta   90.00
_cell.angle_gamma   90.00
#
_symmetry.space_group_name_H-M   'P 1'
#
loop_
_entity.id
_entity.type
_entity.pdbx_description
1 polymer ?
#
loop_
_entity_poly.entity_id
_entity_poly.type
_entity_poly.pdbx_seq_one_letter_code
_entity_poly.pdbx_strand_id
1 'polypeptide(L)'
;MEKRFETLWSDVQKQVGLSDPNEIFLVSTTRGLKAIVDHKHKAKVSHHRWWAVVAGGAHVYATTEINGSRVTLQRYIVHLENPETPIEDIKHVSFANKISLDCRFKNLENRVGRQAVMRNRRPKRNTSSKYKGVYHAIQNEDVKWKSQIKWELGTMSMGTYTDEDTAARMYDAAAFYLFKGAAMFNFPDEIPSVEALAHAQQRIHRFRLRRAREEQSQVD
;
A
#
# COMPACT_ATOMS: atom_id res chain seq x y z
N MET A 1 -12.26 12.45 -12.53
CA MET A 1 -11.66 11.12 -12.78
C MET A 1 -10.45 11.28 -13.69
N GLU A 2 -10.63 12.02 -14.77
CA GLU A 2 -9.64 12.45 -15.77
C GLU A 2 -8.32 13.01 -15.21
N LYS A 3 -8.35 14.05 -14.35
CA LYS A 3 -7.14 14.61 -13.71
C LYS A 3 -6.23 13.58 -13.02
N ARG A 4 -6.79 12.48 -12.50
CA ARG A 4 -6.01 11.41 -11.85
C ARG A 4 -5.41 10.42 -12.83
N PHE A 5 -6.09 10.18 -13.96
CA PHE A 5 -5.52 9.43 -15.07
C PHE A 5 -4.32 10.18 -15.65
N GLU A 6 -4.44 11.50 -15.82
CA GLU A 6 -3.35 12.37 -16.24
C GLU A 6 -2.17 12.31 -15.27
N THR A 7 -2.41 12.41 -13.95
CA THR A 7 -1.34 12.29 -12.96
C THR A 7 -0.65 10.93 -13.04
N LEU A 8 -1.42 9.83 -13.08
CA LEU A 8 -0.85 8.49 -13.20
C LEU A 8 -0.02 8.35 -14.49
N TRP A 9 -0.51 8.89 -15.60
CA TRP A 9 0.20 8.84 -16.87
C TRP A 9 1.50 9.64 -16.83
N SER A 10 1.46 10.86 -16.27
CA SER A 10 2.65 11.68 -16.04
C SER A 10 3.68 10.96 -15.17
N ASP A 11 3.23 10.30 -14.09
CA ASP A 11 4.11 9.53 -13.21
C ASP A 11 4.76 8.35 -13.94
N VAL A 12 3.99 7.64 -14.77
CA VAL A 12 4.51 6.56 -15.62
C VAL A 12 5.54 7.10 -16.62
N GLN A 13 5.23 8.19 -17.32
CA GLN A 13 6.16 8.81 -18.28
C GLN A 13 7.46 9.24 -17.60
N LYS A 14 7.39 9.81 -16.40
CA LYS A 14 8.56 10.12 -15.59
C LYS A 14 9.38 8.87 -15.28
N GLN A 15 8.75 7.77 -14.88
CA GLN A 15 9.47 6.51 -14.64
C GLN A 15 10.10 5.93 -15.91
N VAL A 16 9.45 6.06 -17.06
CA VAL A 16 10.03 5.67 -18.36
C VAL A 16 11.27 6.50 -18.66
N GLY A 17 11.21 7.83 -18.53
CA GLY A 17 12.35 8.72 -18.77
C GLY A 17 13.53 8.51 -17.82
N LEU A 18 13.30 7.93 -16.64
CA LEU A 18 14.33 7.57 -15.66
C LEU A 18 14.89 6.15 -15.85
N SER A 19 14.43 5.39 -16.84
CA SER A 19 14.81 3.99 -17.05
C SER A 19 15.66 3.84 -18.31
N ASP A 20 16.56 2.86 -18.33
CA ASP A 20 17.21 2.43 -19.56
C ASP A 20 16.16 1.77 -20.48
N PRO A 21 15.98 2.25 -21.73
CA PRO A 21 15.03 1.67 -22.68
C PRO A 21 15.29 0.17 -22.97
N ASN A 22 16.51 -0.31 -22.85
CA ASN A 22 16.86 -1.72 -23.06
C ASN A 22 16.47 -2.62 -21.89
N GLU A 23 16.28 -2.04 -20.69
CA GLU A 23 15.92 -2.78 -19.49
C GLU A 23 14.41 -2.84 -19.26
N ILE A 24 13.61 -2.06 -20.00
CA ILE A 24 12.16 -2.00 -19.83
C ILE A 24 11.38 -2.46 -21.07
N PHE A 25 10.15 -2.90 -20.84
CA PHE A 25 9.16 -3.13 -21.88
C PHE A 25 7.84 -2.45 -21.51
N LEU A 26 7.20 -1.83 -22.51
CA LEU A 26 5.93 -1.14 -22.33
C LEU A 26 4.77 -2.02 -22.79
N VAL A 27 3.93 -2.42 -21.84
CA VAL A 27 2.74 -3.23 -22.07
C VAL A 27 1.56 -2.31 -22.39
N SER A 28 1.09 -2.36 -23.64
CA SER A 28 -0.11 -1.61 -24.05
C SER A 28 -1.37 -2.18 -23.43
N THR A 29 -2.29 -1.30 -23.02
CA THR A 29 -3.61 -1.68 -22.51
C THR A 29 -4.74 -1.10 -23.37
N THR A 30 -5.95 -1.64 -23.24
CA THR A 30 -7.15 -1.25 -24.01
C THR A 30 -7.60 0.21 -23.88
N ARG A 31 -7.00 1.03 -23.02
CA ARG A 31 -7.35 2.45 -22.81
C ARG A 31 -6.20 3.40 -23.17
N GLY A 32 -5.26 2.98 -24.00
CA GLY A 32 -4.09 3.78 -24.40
C GLY A 32 -3.02 3.94 -23.31
N LEU A 33 -3.29 3.49 -22.08
CA LEU A 33 -2.32 3.45 -20.99
C LEU A 33 -1.29 2.35 -21.23
N LYS A 34 -0.06 2.60 -20.79
CA LYS A 34 1.04 1.63 -20.85
C LYS A 34 1.53 1.30 -19.44
N ALA A 35 1.77 0.02 -19.18
CA ALA A 35 2.48 -0.42 -17.98
C ALA A 35 3.95 -0.68 -18.30
N ILE A 36 4.83 -0.44 -17.33
CA ILE A 36 6.27 -0.70 -17.40
C ILE A 36 6.54 -2.05 -16.76
N VAL A 37 7.31 -2.92 -17.42
CA VAL A 37 7.85 -4.17 -16.85
C VAL A 37 9.33 -4.28 -17.20
N ASP A 38 10.07 -5.16 -16.53
CA ASP A 38 11.45 -5.47 -16.94
C ASP A 38 11.45 -6.17 -18.30
N HIS A 39 12.41 -5.81 -19.17
CA HIS A 39 12.50 -6.33 -20.53
C HIS A 39 12.62 -7.86 -20.57
N LYS A 40 13.26 -8.48 -19.57
CA LYS A 40 13.35 -9.95 -19.43
C LYS A 40 11.99 -10.66 -19.43
N HIS A 41 10.92 -9.98 -19.01
CA HIS A 41 9.57 -10.55 -18.98
C HIS A 41 8.77 -10.29 -20.27
N LYS A 42 9.31 -9.52 -21.23
CA LYS A 42 8.64 -9.14 -22.48
C LYS A 42 8.01 -10.33 -23.19
N ALA A 43 8.76 -11.42 -23.37
CA ALA A 43 8.28 -12.60 -24.08
C ALA A 43 7.01 -13.15 -23.42
N LYS A 44 7.06 -13.50 -22.13
CA LYS A 44 5.91 -14.07 -21.40
C LYS A 44 4.73 -13.11 -21.29
N VAL A 45 4.99 -11.84 -21.02
CA VAL A 45 3.94 -10.81 -20.90
C VAL A 45 3.22 -10.58 -22.24
N SER A 46 3.92 -10.65 -23.37
CA SER A 46 3.35 -10.42 -24.71
C SER A 46 2.47 -11.56 -25.23
N HIS A 47 2.49 -12.74 -24.61
CA HIS A 47 1.56 -13.83 -24.95
C HIS A 47 0.12 -13.52 -24.56
N HIS A 48 -0.08 -12.49 -23.73
CA HIS A 48 -1.36 -12.14 -23.16
C HIS A 48 -1.82 -10.76 -23.65
N ARG A 49 -3.13 -10.62 -23.88
CA ARG A 49 -3.75 -9.32 -24.15
C ARG A 49 -4.10 -8.64 -22.82
N TRP A 50 -3.57 -7.44 -22.60
CA TRP A 50 -3.80 -6.69 -21.37
C TRP A 50 -4.87 -5.60 -21.54
N TRP A 51 -5.76 -5.46 -20.56
CA TRP A 51 -6.74 -4.37 -20.48
C TRP A 51 -6.60 -3.55 -19.21
N ALA A 52 -6.96 -2.27 -19.30
CA ALA A 52 -6.91 -1.36 -18.17
C ALA A 52 -8.20 -1.43 -17.35
N VAL A 53 -8.04 -1.61 -16.04
CA VAL A 53 -9.12 -1.73 -15.06
C VAL A 53 -8.99 -0.62 -14.04
N VAL A 54 -10.04 0.16 -13.92
CA VAL A 54 -10.13 1.23 -12.92
C VAL A 54 -10.64 0.62 -11.62
N ALA A 55 -9.80 0.62 -10.60
CA ALA A 55 -10.18 0.23 -9.25
C ALA A 55 -10.59 1.45 -8.42
N GLY A 56 -11.27 1.19 -7.29
CA GLY A 56 -11.63 2.23 -6.33
C GLY A 56 -10.42 3.07 -5.91
N GLY A 57 -10.61 4.39 -5.78
CA GLY A 57 -9.53 5.31 -5.41
C GLY A 57 -8.65 5.80 -6.57
N ALA A 58 -8.98 5.45 -7.82
CA ALA A 58 -8.27 5.84 -9.06
C ALA A 58 -6.94 5.11 -9.33
N HIS A 59 -6.77 3.90 -8.79
CA HIS A 59 -5.72 3.00 -9.29
C HIS A 59 -6.16 2.40 -10.61
N VAL A 60 -5.22 2.28 -11.55
CA VAL A 60 -5.41 1.54 -12.79
C VAL A 60 -4.50 0.34 -12.78
N TYR A 61 -5.08 -0.84 -13.01
CA TYR A 61 -4.33 -2.07 -13.16
C TYR A 61 -4.40 -2.54 -14.60
N ALA A 62 -3.26 -2.96 -15.14
CA ALA A 62 -3.25 -3.84 -16.31
C ALA A 62 -3.69 -5.23 -15.84
N THR A 63 -4.68 -5.82 -16.50
CA THR A 63 -5.17 -7.16 -16.19
C THR A 63 -5.33 -7.99 -17.46
N THR A 64 -5.21 -9.29 -17.31
CA THR A 64 -5.44 -10.30 -18.33
C THR A 64 -6.31 -11.43 -17.75
N GLU A 65 -6.67 -12.39 -18.59
CA GLU A 65 -7.24 -13.68 -18.19
C GLU A 65 -6.23 -14.78 -18.49
N ILE A 66 -5.99 -15.64 -17.51
CA ILE A 66 -5.12 -16.81 -17.62
C ILE A 66 -5.91 -17.98 -17.04
N ASN A 67 -6.11 -19.03 -17.82
CA ASN A 67 -6.86 -20.23 -17.42
C ASN A 67 -8.26 -19.90 -16.84
N GLY A 68 -9.00 -19.00 -17.50
CA GLY A 68 -10.33 -18.56 -17.06
C GLY A 68 -10.35 -17.68 -15.80
N SER A 69 -9.18 -17.33 -15.25
CA SER A 69 -9.06 -16.49 -14.05
C SER A 69 -8.48 -15.11 -14.38
N ARG A 70 -9.04 -14.08 -13.75
CA ARG A 70 -8.53 -12.71 -13.89
C ARG A 70 -7.24 -12.51 -13.11
N VAL A 71 -6.19 -12.11 -13.82
CA VAL A 71 -4.86 -11.88 -13.28
C VAL A 71 -4.42 -10.45 -13.55
N THR A 72 -3.95 -9.76 -12.52
CA THR A 72 -3.37 -8.41 -12.65
C THR A 72 -1.88 -8.51 -12.99
N LEU A 73 -1.33 -7.58 -13.76
CA LEU A 73 0.04 -7.63 -14.26
C LEU A 73 1.07 -7.76 -13.14
N GLN A 74 0.92 -7.01 -12.04
CA GLN A 74 1.83 -7.11 -10.90
C GLN A 74 1.84 -8.50 -10.24
N ARG A 75 0.69 -9.20 -10.21
CA ARG A 75 0.64 -10.59 -9.69
C ARG A 75 1.35 -11.54 -10.64
N TYR A 76 1.17 -11.33 -11.95
CA TYR A 76 1.84 -12.14 -12.97
C TYR A 76 3.36 -11.96 -12.94
N ILE A 77 3.87 -10.72 -12.81
CA ILE A 77 5.31 -10.46 -12.69
C ILE A 77 5.88 -11.11 -11.42
N VAL A 78 5.21 -10.98 -10.26
CA VAL A 78 5.68 -11.67 -9.04
C VAL A 78 5.71 -13.19 -9.22
N HIS A 79 4.72 -13.77 -9.90
CA HIS A 79 4.72 -15.21 -10.23
C HIS A 79 5.86 -15.59 -11.17
N LEU A 80 6.13 -14.80 -12.23
CA LEU A 80 7.25 -15.08 -13.14
C LEU A 80 8.61 -15.08 -12.44
N GLU A 81 8.75 -14.28 -11.38
CA GLU A 81 9.98 -14.18 -10.58
C GLU A 81 10.02 -15.24 -9.46
N ASN A 82 8.88 -15.85 -9.13
CA ASN A 82 8.74 -16.85 -8.08
C ASN A 82 7.81 -17.99 -8.56
N PRO A 83 8.23 -18.77 -9.58
CA PRO A 83 7.35 -19.73 -10.26
C PRO A 83 6.85 -20.85 -9.34
N GLU A 84 7.58 -21.15 -8.26
CA GLU A 84 7.18 -22.10 -7.22
C GLU A 84 5.94 -21.67 -6.44
N THR A 85 5.61 -20.37 -6.44
CA THR A 85 4.38 -19.86 -5.82
C THR A 85 3.27 -19.80 -6.88
N PRO A 86 2.18 -20.59 -6.72
CA PRO A 86 1.05 -20.53 -7.62
C PRO A 86 0.44 -19.12 -7.65
N ILE A 87 0.01 -18.68 -8.82
CA ILE A 87 -0.46 -17.31 -9.01
C ILE A 87 -1.74 -17.00 -8.21
N GLU A 88 -2.55 -18.01 -7.95
CA GLU A 88 -3.74 -18.02 -7.10
C GLU A 88 -3.44 -17.65 -5.64
N ASP A 89 -2.24 -17.99 -5.15
CA ASP A 89 -1.81 -17.70 -3.78
C ASP A 89 -1.30 -16.25 -3.63
N ILE A 90 -0.91 -15.61 -4.73
CA ILE A 90 -0.46 -14.22 -4.76
C ILE A 90 -1.67 -13.27 -4.73
N LYS A 91 -2.28 -13.08 -3.56
CA LYS A 91 -3.54 -12.30 -3.44
C LYS A 91 -3.36 -10.78 -3.44
N HIS A 92 -2.25 -10.29 -2.90
CA HIS A 92 -2.04 -8.87 -2.64
C HIS A 92 -0.62 -8.47 -3.02
N VAL A 93 -0.46 -7.47 -3.88
CA VAL A 93 0.82 -6.90 -4.28
C VAL A 93 0.70 -5.38 -4.29
N SER A 94 1.66 -4.69 -3.67
CA SER A 94 1.76 -3.22 -3.67
C SER A 94 2.97 -2.75 -4.48
N PHE A 95 3.12 -1.43 -4.59
CA PHE A 95 4.17 -0.79 -5.41
C PHE A 95 5.03 0.10 -4.51
N ALA A 96 6.35 0.07 -4.68
CA ALA A 96 7.28 0.89 -3.90
C ALA A 96 7.05 2.39 -4.14
N ASN A 97 6.97 2.78 -5.40
CA ASN A 97 6.71 4.15 -5.83
C ASN A 97 5.20 4.52 -5.86
N LYS A 98 4.31 3.59 -5.48
CA LYS A 98 2.85 3.80 -5.44
C LYS A 98 2.20 3.99 -6.84
N ILE A 99 2.92 3.71 -7.93
CA ILE A 99 2.44 3.78 -9.32
C ILE A 99 2.00 2.38 -9.77
N SER A 100 0.69 2.18 -9.97
CA SER A 100 0.12 0.85 -10.23
C SER A 100 0.39 0.28 -11.63
N LEU A 101 0.97 1.09 -12.51
CA LEU A 101 1.41 0.70 -13.85
C LEU A 101 2.93 0.57 -13.96
N ASP A 102 3.70 0.78 -12.88
CA ASP A 102 5.11 0.40 -12.85
C ASP A 102 5.23 -1.00 -12.23
N CYS A 103 5.17 -2.01 -13.08
CA CYS A 103 5.23 -3.42 -12.72
C CYS A 103 6.62 -4.03 -12.88
N ARG A 104 7.69 -3.22 -12.90
CA ARG A 104 9.07 -3.75 -12.78
C ARG A 104 9.23 -4.46 -11.44
N PHE A 105 9.92 -5.60 -11.41
CA PHE A 105 10.00 -6.46 -10.25
C PHE A 105 10.59 -5.74 -9.03
N LYS A 106 11.61 -4.90 -9.20
CA LYS A 106 12.16 -4.07 -8.12
C LYS A 106 11.12 -3.19 -7.41
N ASN A 107 10.04 -2.82 -8.11
CA ASN A 107 8.95 -2.01 -7.54
C ASN A 107 7.92 -2.88 -6.77
N LEU A 108 7.94 -4.19 -6.97
CA LEU A 108 7.02 -5.19 -6.41
C LEU A 108 7.69 -6.08 -5.35
N GLU A 109 9.01 -6.22 -5.42
CA GLU A 109 9.82 -7.05 -4.54
C GLU A 109 9.56 -6.70 -3.07
N ASN A 110 9.36 -7.72 -2.23
CA ASN A 110 9.03 -7.56 -0.80
C ASN A 110 7.73 -6.77 -0.54
N ARG A 111 6.85 -6.61 -1.54
CA ARG A 111 5.53 -5.92 -1.42
C ARG A 111 4.34 -6.86 -1.61
N VAL A 112 4.54 -8.15 -1.36
CA VAL A 112 3.48 -9.16 -1.37
C VAL A 112 2.81 -9.23 -0.01
N GLY A 113 1.51 -9.52 0.00
CA GLY A 113 0.73 -9.74 1.21
C GLY A 113 -0.12 -8.55 1.64
N ARG A 114 -1.05 -8.84 2.57
CA ARG A 114 -2.08 -7.89 3.00
C ARG A 114 -1.45 -6.62 3.62
N GLN A 115 -0.42 -6.77 4.45
CA GLN A 115 0.21 -5.65 5.15
C GLN A 115 0.84 -4.64 4.18
N ALA A 116 1.45 -5.14 3.09
CA ALA A 116 2.05 -4.31 2.05
C ALA A 116 1.01 -3.41 1.35
N VAL A 117 -0.19 -3.92 1.09
CA VAL A 117 -1.28 -3.12 0.53
C VAL A 117 -1.87 -2.17 1.60
N MET A 118 -2.08 -2.64 2.84
CA MET A 118 -2.71 -1.81 3.89
C MET A 118 -1.89 -0.57 4.23
N ARG A 119 -0.56 -0.69 4.36
CA ARG A 119 0.30 0.44 4.69
C ARG A 119 0.29 1.54 3.62
N ASN A 120 -0.01 1.19 2.37
CA ASN A 120 -0.11 2.12 1.25
C ASN A 120 -1.53 2.59 0.91
N ARG A 121 -2.55 2.15 1.66
CA ARG A 121 -3.91 2.66 1.46
C ARG A 121 -4.01 4.15 1.78
N ARG A 122 -4.81 4.85 0.99
CA ARG A 122 -5.26 6.22 1.26
C ARG A 122 -6.27 6.26 2.42
N PRO A 123 -6.48 7.43 3.04
CA PRO A 123 -7.63 7.65 3.91
C PRO A 123 -8.94 7.26 3.20
N LYS A 124 -9.89 6.74 3.99
CA LYS A 124 -11.22 6.43 3.47
C LYS A 124 -11.98 7.74 3.22
N ARG A 125 -12.96 7.68 2.32
CA ARG A 125 -13.91 8.77 2.09
C ARG A 125 -15.18 8.53 2.89
N ASN A 126 -15.93 9.60 3.16
CA ASN A 126 -17.21 9.54 3.87
C ASN A 126 -17.10 8.85 5.23
N THR A 127 -15.99 9.14 5.92
CA THR A 127 -15.73 8.70 7.29
C THR A 127 -15.64 9.91 8.23
N SER A 128 -15.67 9.66 9.53
CA SER A 128 -15.61 10.68 10.58
C SER A 128 -14.33 11.53 10.57
N SER A 129 -13.29 11.10 9.85
CA SER A 129 -11.99 11.74 9.73
C SER A 129 -11.55 11.77 8.27
N LYS A 130 -10.80 12.81 7.91
CA LYS A 130 -10.11 12.93 6.60
C LYS A 130 -8.78 12.17 6.57
N TYR A 131 -8.23 11.83 7.74
CA TYR A 131 -6.96 11.14 7.90
C TYR A 131 -7.11 9.63 8.07
N LYS A 132 -6.11 8.90 7.59
CA LYS A 132 -5.98 7.46 7.73
C LYS A 132 -5.69 7.09 9.18
N GLY A 133 -6.42 6.08 9.66
CA GLY A 133 -6.24 5.54 11.01
C GLY A 133 -6.83 6.42 12.11
N VAL A 134 -7.46 7.53 11.76
CA VAL A 134 -8.09 8.45 12.71
C VAL A 134 -9.62 8.35 12.58
N TYR A 135 -10.30 8.49 13.71
CA TYR A 135 -11.75 8.55 13.78
C TYR A 135 -12.16 9.30 15.06
N HIS A 136 -13.27 10.04 15.02
CA HIS A 136 -13.82 10.62 16.24
C HIS A 136 -14.69 9.63 17.02
N ALA A 137 -14.78 9.83 18.32
CA ALA A 137 -15.77 9.24 19.19
C ALA A 137 -16.33 10.34 20.11
N ILE A 138 -17.64 10.33 20.34
CA ILE A 138 -18.27 11.22 21.32
C ILE A 138 -18.04 10.62 22.71
N GLN A 139 -17.50 11.41 23.63
CA GLN A 139 -17.23 11.03 25.01
C GLN A 139 -17.63 12.19 25.93
N ASN A 140 -18.62 11.97 26.79
CA ASN A 140 -19.16 13.00 27.69
C ASN A 140 -19.53 14.29 26.94
N GLU A 141 -20.28 14.16 25.84
CA GLU A 141 -20.71 15.26 24.96
C GLU A 141 -19.59 15.95 24.15
N ASP A 142 -18.32 15.70 24.48
CA ASP A 142 -17.17 16.16 23.72
C ASP A 142 -16.81 15.21 22.56
N VAL A 143 -16.32 15.77 21.46
CA VAL A 143 -15.65 15.02 20.40
C VAL A 143 -14.20 14.74 20.81
N LYS A 144 -13.80 13.46 20.81
CA LYS A 144 -12.39 13.06 20.98
C LYS A 144 -11.90 12.31 19.74
N TRP A 145 -10.68 12.59 19.31
CA TRP A 145 -10.06 12.00 18.14
C TRP A 145 -9.17 10.83 18.53
N LYS A 146 -9.51 9.63 18.03
CA LYS A 146 -8.76 8.42 18.31
C LYS A 146 -7.87 8.07 17.13
N SER A 147 -6.65 7.64 17.44
CA SER A 147 -5.69 7.15 16.45
C SER A 147 -5.46 5.66 16.64
N GLN A 148 -5.47 4.90 15.54
CA GLN A 148 -5.20 3.47 15.56
C GLN A 148 -4.48 3.01 14.29
N ILE A 149 -3.62 2.01 14.46
CA ILE A 149 -2.88 1.37 13.38
C ILE A 149 -3.09 -0.13 13.41
N LYS A 150 -3.25 -0.72 12.23
CA LYS A 150 -3.30 -2.17 12.06
C LYS A 150 -1.94 -2.68 11.62
N TRP A 151 -1.42 -3.63 12.39
CA TRP A 151 -0.19 -4.34 12.14
C TRP A 151 -0.40 -5.85 12.28
N GLU A 152 0.62 -6.65 12.02
CA GLU A 152 0.55 -8.13 11.95
C GLU A 152 -0.19 -8.74 13.15
N LEU A 153 0.13 -8.27 14.36
CA LEU A 153 -0.48 -8.74 15.62
C LEU A 153 -1.86 -8.10 15.93
N GLY A 154 -2.47 -7.40 14.98
CA GLY A 154 -3.81 -6.82 15.08
C GLY A 154 -3.87 -5.29 15.11
N THR A 155 -4.97 -4.76 15.62
CA THR A 155 -5.20 -3.30 15.72
C THR A 155 -4.72 -2.78 17.07
N MET A 156 -4.00 -1.66 17.04
CA MET A 156 -3.41 -1.02 18.20
C MET A 156 -3.77 0.46 18.22
N SER A 157 -4.30 0.93 19.35
CA SER A 157 -4.61 2.35 19.55
C SER A 157 -3.36 3.14 19.91
N MET A 158 -3.11 4.23 19.20
CA MET A 158 -2.06 5.22 19.47
C MET A 158 -2.47 6.28 20.48
N GLY A 159 -3.75 6.32 20.87
CA GLY A 159 -4.25 7.23 21.90
C GLY A 159 -5.53 7.95 21.48
N THR A 160 -5.93 8.87 22.34
CA THR A 160 -7.09 9.75 22.20
C THR A 160 -6.61 11.18 22.38
N TYR A 161 -7.05 12.08 21.51
CA TYR A 161 -6.56 13.45 21.37
C TYR A 161 -7.74 14.41 21.27
N THR A 162 -7.50 15.68 21.60
CA THR A 162 -8.50 16.76 21.46
C THR A 162 -8.62 17.25 20.02
N ASP A 163 -7.60 17.00 19.19
CA ASP A 163 -7.48 17.49 17.83
C ASP A 163 -7.21 16.34 16.83
N GLU A 164 -7.81 16.44 15.63
CA GLU A 164 -7.76 15.44 14.57
C GLU A 164 -6.34 15.30 13.99
N ASP A 165 -5.69 16.44 13.79
CA ASP A 165 -4.38 16.60 13.20
C ASP A 165 -3.29 15.96 14.08
N THR A 166 -3.42 16.11 15.39
CA THR A 166 -2.55 15.47 16.39
C THR A 166 -2.71 13.95 16.36
N ALA A 167 -3.95 13.45 16.30
CA ALA A 167 -4.22 12.02 16.17
C ALA A 167 -3.61 11.42 14.88
N ALA A 168 -3.65 12.19 13.79
CA ALA A 168 -3.09 11.81 12.50
C ALA A 168 -1.54 11.78 12.51
N ARG A 169 -0.88 12.73 13.18
CA ARG A 169 0.57 12.70 13.38
C ARG A 169 1.03 11.51 14.21
N MET A 170 0.24 11.12 15.20
CA MET A 170 0.51 9.91 16.00
C MET A 170 0.30 8.62 15.20
N TYR A 171 -0.61 8.62 14.22
CA TYR A 171 -0.69 7.53 13.24
C TYR A 171 0.58 7.49 12.38
N ASP A 172 1.01 8.63 11.85
CA ASP A 172 2.18 8.71 10.97
C ASP A 172 3.47 8.31 11.69
N ALA A 173 3.65 8.71 12.95
CA ALA A 173 4.77 8.27 13.78
C ALA A 173 4.81 6.73 13.94
N ALA A 174 3.66 6.12 14.22
CA ALA A 174 3.55 4.67 14.31
C ALA A 174 3.80 3.97 12.97
N ALA A 175 3.25 4.51 11.89
CA ALA A 175 3.47 4.00 10.54
C ALA A 175 4.94 4.12 10.12
N PHE A 176 5.60 5.23 10.45
CA PHE A 176 7.00 5.47 10.17
C PHE A 176 7.88 4.41 10.84
N TYR A 177 7.65 4.17 12.14
CA TYR A 177 8.39 3.18 12.90
C TYR A 177 8.13 1.74 12.44
N LEU A 178 6.86 1.35 12.26
CA LEU A 178 6.49 -0.03 11.88
C LEU A 178 6.88 -0.38 10.45
N PHE A 179 6.81 0.59 9.54
CA PHE A 179 6.99 0.35 8.10
C PHE A 179 8.27 0.96 7.54
N LYS A 180 9.19 1.39 8.42
CA LYS A 180 10.51 1.95 8.06
C LYS A 180 10.39 3.03 6.98
N GLY A 181 9.49 3.99 7.18
CA GLY A 181 9.27 5.10 6.24
C GLY A 181 8.47 4.75 4.97
N ALA A 182 8.22 3.47 4.67
CA ALA A 182 7.67 3.07 3.38
C ALA A 182 6.13 3.01 3.34
N ALA A 183 5.44 3.73 4.22
CA ALA A 183 3.98 3.79 4.26
C ALA A 183 3.42 4.95 3.43
N MET A 184 2.09 5.03 3.36
CA MET A 184 1.39 6.25 3.00
C MET A 184 1.05 7.02 4.27
N PHE A 185 1.63 8.21 4.40
CA PHE A 185 1.45 9.14 5.51
C PHE A 185 0.28 10.09 5.25
N ASN A 186 -0.30 10.58 6.33
CA ASN A 186 -1.27 11.67 6.32
C ASN A 186 -0.59 13.00 5.99
N PHE A 187 0.61 13.22 6.53
CA PHE A 187 1.46 14.38 6.27
C PHE A 187 2.75 13.94 5.56
N PRO A 188 2.75 13.81 4.23
CA PRO A 188 3.88 13.26 3.48
C PRO A 188 5.15 14.13 3.53
N ASP A 189 4.99 15.43 3.80
CA ASP A 189 6.07 16.40 3.86
C ASP A 189 6.58 16.65 5.29
N GLU A 190 6.02 15.94 6.28
CA GLU A 190 6.40 16.06 7.68
C GLU A 190 7.18 14.83 8.14
N ILE A 191 8.24 15.06 8.92
CA ILE A 191 8.94 14.01 9.66
C ILE A 191 8.32 13.95 11.06
N PRO A 192 7.91 12.78 11.56
CA PRO A 192 7.39 12.66 12.92
C PRO A 192 8.37 13.21 13.96
N SER A 193 7.86 13.95 14.96
CA SER A 193 8.69 14.48 16.04
C SER A 193 9.28 13.37 16.91
N VAL A 194 10.35 13.69 17.64
CA VAL A 194 11.02 12.74 18.54
C VAL A 194 10.05 12.24 19.61
N GLU A 195 9.20 13.12 20.14
CA GLU A 195 8.19 12.80 21.15
C GLU A 195 7.12 11.86 20.59
N ALA A 196 6.64 12.13 19.36
CA ALA A 196 5.65 11.29 18.70
C ALA A 196 6.21 9.89 18.39
N LEU A 197 7.48 9.80 17.96
CA LEU A 197 8.18 8.54 17.74
C LEU A 197 8.38 7.77 19.04
N ALA A 198 8.84 8.43 20.11
CA ALA A 198 9.03 7.80 21.41
C ALA A 198 7.71 7.24 21.97
N HIS A 199 6.61 8.01 21.85
CA HIS A 199 5.29 7.53 22.22
C HIS A 199 4.86 6.32 21.39
N ALA A 200 5.00 6.39 20.06
CA ALA A 200 4.66 5.29 19.17
C ALA A 200 5.46 4.02 19.53
N GLN A 201 6.76 4.13 19.76
CA GLN A 201 7.65 3.05 20.18
C GLN A 201 7.16 2.40 21.48
N GLN A 202 6.85 3.22 22.50
CA GLN A 202 6.35 2.73 23.78
C GLN A 202 5.03 1.97 23.62
N ARG A 203 4.09 2.51 22.83
CA ARG A 203 2.79 1.87 22.55
C ARG A 203 2.97 0.54 21.82
N ILE A 204 3.84 0.50 20.82
CA ILE A 204 4.15 -0.71 20.03
C ILE A 204 4.79 -1.78 20.91
N HIS A 205 5.75 -1.39 21.75
CA HIS A 205 6.41 -2.31 22.67
C HIS A 205 5.40 -2.95 23.64
N ARG A 206 4.55 -2.13 24.28
CA ARG A 206 3.50 -2.63 25.18
C ARG A 206 2.51 -3.55 24.47
N PHE A 207 2.13 -3.22 23.23
CA PHE A 207 1.24 -4.06 22.44
C PHE A 207 1.86 -5.43 22.12
N ARG A 208 3.14 -5.48 21.76
CA ARG A 208 3.87 -6.73 21.54
C ARG A 208 3.92 -7.59 22.80
N LEU A 209 4.27 -7.00 23.95
CA LEU A 209 4.31 -7.71 25.22
C LEU A 209 2.93 -8.29 25.59
N ARG A 210 1.87 -7.52 25.39
CA ARG A 210 0.50 -7.99 25.67
C ARG A 210 0.13 -9.17 24.77
N ARG A 211 0.43 -9.09 23.47
CA ARG A 211 0.14 -10.17 22.51
C ARG A 211 0.91 -11.45 22.82
N ALA A 212 2.19 -11.34 23.16
CA ALA A 212 3.00 -12.49 23.55
C ALA A 212 2.44 -13.21 24.79
N ARG A 213 1.93 -12.47 25.78
CA ARG A 213 1.27 -13.06 26.96
C ARG A 213 -0.05 -13.74 26.62
N GLU A 214 -0.87 -13.10 25.78
CA GLU A 214 -2.14 -13.67 25.31
C GLU A 214 -1.93 -14.99 24.55
N GLU A 215 -0.85 -15.10 23.76
CA GLU A 215 -0.48 -16.33 23.06
C GLU A 215 -0.01 -17.43 24.03
N GLN A 216 0.81 -17.10 25.03
CA GLN A 216 1.26 -18.07 26.04
C GLN A 216 0.10 -18.66 26.85
N SER A 217 -0.84 -17.82 27.30
CA SER A 217 -2.01 -18.28 28.07
C SER A 217 -3.05 -19.07 27.26
N GLN A 218 -2.88 -19.22 25.94
CA GLN A 218 -3.72 -20.08 25.10
C GLN A 218 -3.11 -21.46 24.83
N VAL A 219 -1.83 -21.65 25.19
CA VAL A 219 -1.10 -22.91 25.00
C VAL A 219 -1.05 -23.73 26.29
N ASP A 220 -1.26 -23.10 27.45
CA ASP A 220 -1.41 -23.71 28.77
C ASP A 220 -2.88 -24.05 29.09
#